data_AF-A0A9D7TMR5-F1
#
_entry.id   AF-A0A9D7TMR5-F1
#
_cell.length_a   1.000
_cell.length_b   1.000
_cell.length_c   1.000
_cell.angle_alpha   90.00
_cell.angle_beta   90.00
_cell.angle_gamma   90.00
#
_symmetry.space_group_name_H-M   'P 1'
#
loop_
_entity.id
_entity.type
_entity.pdbx_description
1 polymer ?
#
loop_
_entity_poly.entity_id
_entity_poly.type
_entity_poly.pdbx_seq_one_letter_code
_entity_poly.pdbx_strand_id
1 'polypeptide(L)'
;MLYRFVFLFILTIQFIQVSAQDLPESLYHKVRVNLVGKNFIDLTKAGIETDHGFYIKNRSFTSDFNISELKILRQLGFEYEVLMEDVCFLLRFRDETITVQ
;
A
#
# COMPACT_ATOMS: atom_id res chain seq x y z
N MET A 1 34.84 -5.91 -36.08
CA MET A 1 35.35 -5.69 -34.71
C MET A 1 34.45 -4.74 -33.92
N LEU A 2 34.11 -3.54 -34.44
CA LEU A 2 33.30 -2.53 -33.75
C LEU A 2 31.87 -3.00 -33.38
N TYR A 3 31.16 -3.68 -34.28
CA TYR A 3 29.82 -4.20 -34.02
C TYR A 3 29.75 -5.20 -32.84
N ARG A 4 30.87 -5.90 -32.56
CA ARG A 4 30.96 -6.85 -31.44
C ARG A 4 31.02 -6.11 -30.10
N PHE A 5 31.66 -4.94 -30.05
CA PHE A 5 31.66 -4.07 -28.88
C PHE A 5 30.32 -3.36 -28.69
N VAL A 6 29.66 -2.94 -29.78
CA VAL A 6 28.31 -2.34 -29.73
C VAL A 6 27.28 -3.35 -29.22
N PHE A 7 27.36 -4.61 -29.68
CA PHE A 7 26.48 -5.68 -29.20
C PHE A 7 26.67 -5.98 -27.71
N LEU A 8 27.93 -6.04 -27.24
CA LEU A 8 28.22 -6.21 -25.82
C LEU A 8 27.73 -5.03 -24.97
N PHE A 9 27.86 -3.80 -25.47
CA PHE A 9 27.40 -2.61 -24.77
C PHE A 9 25.86 -2.57 -24.63
N ILE A 10 25.13 -2.95 -25.69
CA ILE A 10 23.66 -3.08 -25.66
C ILE A 10 23.22 -4.15 -24.66
N LEU A 11 23.97 -5.26 -24.54
CA LEU A 11 23.66 -6.34 -23.60
C LEU A 11 23.86 -5.90 -22.13
N THR A 12 24.83 -5.04 -21.86
CA THR A 12 25.09 -4.53 -20.49
C THR A 12 24.05 -3.51 -20.00
N ILE A 13 23.43 -2.75 -20.90
CA ILE A 13 22.45 -1.72 -20.53
C ILE A 13 21.14 -2.34 -20.00
N GLN A 14 20.82 -3.56 -20.42
CA GLN A 14 19.58 -4.25 -20.01
C GLN A 14 19.56 -4.66 -18.53
N PHE A 15 20.71 -4.71 -17.85
CA PHE A 15 20.80 -5.14 -16.45
C PHE A 15 20.65 -3.99 -15.43
N ILE A 16 20.62 -2.72 -15.88
CA ILE A 16 20.62 -1.56 -14.97
C ILE A 16 19.22 -1.25 -14.40
N GLN A 17 18.16 -1.93 -14.87
CA GLN A 17 16.77 -1.60 -14.53
C GLN A 17 16.17 -2.41 -13.36
N VAL A 18 16.94 -3.24 -12.64
CA VAL A 18 16.40 -4.12 -11.57
C VAL A 18 16.64 -3.53 -10.17
N SER A 19 16.05 -2.37 -9.85
CA SER A 19 16.13 -1.82 -8.48
C SER A 19 14.87 -1.07 -8.02
N ALA A 20 13.71 -1.31 -8.65
CA ALA A 20 12.46 -0.62 -8.31
C ALA A 20 11.47 -1.45 -7.46
N GLN A 21 11.85 -2.64 -6.99
CA GLN A 21 10.93 -3.57 -6.31
C GLN A 21 11.01 -3.55 -4.77
N ASP A 22 11.81 -2.68 -4.16
CA ASP A 22 11.92 -2.57 -2.69
C ASP A 22 10.84 -1.65 -2.07
N LEU A 23 9.60 -1.71 -2.57
CA LEU A 23 8.47 -1.24 -1.75
C LEU A 23 7.99 -2.45 -0.97
N PRO A 24 7.95 -2.42 0.38
CA PRO A 24 7.32 -3.48 1.16
C PRO A 24 5.81 -3.46 0.86
N GLU A 25 5.42 -4.19 -0.18
CA GLU A 25 4.03 -4.40 -0.61
C GLU A 25 3.20 -5.08 0.50
N SER A 26 3.88 -5.64 1.51
CA SER A 26 3.31 -6.29 2.68
C SER A 26 3.07 -5.36 3.89
N LEU A 27 3.43 -4.08 3.83
CA LEU A 27 3.18 -3.16 4.95
C LEU A 27 1.77 -2.56 4.85
N TYR A 28 0.84 -3.16 5.60
CA TYR A 28 -0.52 -2.66 5.75
C TYR A 28 -0.69 -1.92 7.07
N HIS A 29 -1.41 -0.80 7.04
CA HIS A 29 -1.73 0.01 8.20
C HIS A 29 -3.24 0.01 8.41
N LYS A 30 -3.69 -0.14 9.65
CA LYS A 30 -5.11 0.05 9.95
C LYS A 30 -5.38 1.55 10.00
N VAL A 31 -6.18 2.06 9.07
CA VAL A 31 -6.40 3.50 8.89
C VAL A 31 -7.89 3.82 8.89
N ARG A 32 -8.25 4.93 9.55
CA ARG A 32 -9.56 5.53 9.52
C ARG A 32 -9.54 6.77 8.63
N VAL A 33 -10.23 6.71 7.52
CA VAL A 33 -10.43 7.82 6.57
C VAL A 33 -11.63 8.66 7.01
N ASN A 34 -11.48 9.98 7.03
CA ASN A 34 -12.56 10.93 7.26
C ASN A 34 -13.39 11.11 5.98
N LEU A 35 -14.71 10.92 6.07
CA LEU A 35 -15.63 11.06 4.95
C LEU A 35 -16.54 12.29 5.06
N VAL A 36 -16.35 13.16 6.05
CA VAL A 36 -17.14 14.37 6.21
C VAL A 36 -16.92 15.28 5.00
N GLY A 37 -18.00 15.58 4.28
CA GLY A 37 -17.93 16.41 3.07
C GLY A 37 -17.27 15.75 1.86
N LYS A 38 -16.99 14.44 1.93
CA LYS A 38 -16.42 13.64 0.84
C LYS A 38 -17.36 12.48 0.47
N ASN A 39 -17.24 11.95 -0.74
CA ASN A 39 -18.05 10.83 -1.18
C ASN A 39 -17.26 9.52 -1.03
N PHE A 40 -17.87 8.52 -0.40
CA PHE A 40 -17.31 7.18 -0.29
C PHE A 40 -16.99 6.55 -1.66
N ILE A 41 -17.81 6.85 -2.67
CA ILE A 41 -17.64 6.33 -4.04
C ILE A 41 -16.30 6.78 -4.66
N ASP A 42 -15.76 7.92 -4.23
CA ASP A 42 -14.48 8.42 -4.74
C ASP A 42 -13.31 7.51 -4.36
N LEU A 43 -13.43 6.75 -3.26
CA LEU A 43 -12.45 5.73 -2.88
C LEU A 43 -12.46 4.57 -3.87
N THR A 44 -13.63 4.00 -4.15
CA THR A 44 -13.79 2.88 -5.09
C THR A 44 -13.34 3.26 -6.50
N LYS A 45 -13.67 4.49 -6.96
CA LYS A 45 -13.22 5.00 -8.27
C LYS A 45 -11.71 5.16 -8.37
N ALA A 46 -11.04 5.37 -7.24
CA ALA A 46 -9.60 5.51 -7.17
C ALA A 46 -8.87 4.16 -7.04
N GLY A 47 -9.60 3.04 -7.08
CA GLY A 47 -9.06 1.69 -6.98
C GLY A 47 -8.76 1.24 -5.55
N ILE A 48 -9.28 1.94 -4.54
CA ILE A 48 -9.20 1.49 -3.14
C ILE A 48 -10.28 0.42 -2.92
N GLU A 49 -9.89 -0.70 -2.32
CA GLU A 49 -10.81 -1.77 -1.96
C GLU A 49 -11.78 -1.30 -0.85
N THR A 50 -13.08 -1.43 -1.13
CA THR A 50 -14.17 -0.97 -0.25
C THR A 50 -15.20 -2.05 0.06
N ASP A 51 -14.94 -3.28 -0.38
CA ASP A 51 -15.74 -4.49 -0.11
C ASP A 51 -15.54 -5.02 1.32
N HIS A 52 -14.47 -4.60 1.96
CA HIS A 52 -14.13 -4.92 3.35
C HIS A 52 -13.97 -3.64 4.18
N GLY A 53 -13.89 -3.81 5.51
CA GLY A 53 -13.73 -2.72 6.46
C GLY A 53 -15.04 -2.24 7.09
N PHE A 54 -14.96 -1.13 7.82
CA PHE A 54 -16.06 -0.55 8.59
C PHE A 54 -16.42 0.83 8.06
N TYR A 55 -17.56 0.91 7.38
CA TYR A 55 -18.09 2.15 6.82
C TYR A 55 -19.18 2.77 7.71
N ILE A 56 -18.97 4.02 8.08
CA ILE A 56 -19.96 4.88 8.75
C ILE A 56 -20.31 6.02 7.81
N LYS A 57 -21.56 6.03 7.32
CA LYS A 57 -22.06 7.03 6.38
C LYS A 57 -21.78 8.46 6.84
N ASN A 58 -21.23 9.28 5.93
CA ASN A 58 -20.87 10.68 6.13
C ASN A 58 -19.97 10.94 7.35
N ARG A 59 -19.22 9.94 7.82
CA ARG A 59 -18.31 10.08 8.96
C ARG A 59 -16.95 9.48 8.65
N SER A 60 -16.87 8.17 8.43
CA SER A 60 -15.57 7.52 8.31
C SER A 60 -15.63 6.18 7.60
N PHE A 61 -14.49 5.77 7.03
CA PHE A 61 -14.25 4.40 6.58
C PHE A 61 -12.97 3.89 7.20
N THR A 62 -13.00 2.73 7.84
CA THR A 62 -11.82 2.11 8.48
C THR A 62 -11.51 0.79 7.79
N SER A 63 -10.30 0.67 7.26
CA SER A 63 -9.82 -0.56 6.62
C SER A 63 -8.31 -0.69 6.83
N ASP A 64 -7.72 -1.74 6.26
CA ASP A 64 -6.27 -1.91 6.19
C ASP A 64 -5.81 -1.38 4.82
N PHE A 65 -4.79 -0.53 4.83
CA PHE A 65 -4.31 0.21 3.65
C PHE A 65 -2.82 -0.02 3.47
N ASN A 66 -2.39 -0.25 2.23
CA ASN A 66 -0.97 -0.23 1.88
C ASN A 66 -0.49 1.21 1.62
N ILE A 67 0.82 1.39 1.49
CA ILE A 67 1.47 2.69 1.28
C ILE A 67 0.95 3.39 0.01
N SER A 68 0.72 2.64 -1.06
CA SER A 68 0.24 3.17 -2.34
C SER A 68 -1.17 3.74 -2.22
N GLU A 69 -2.06 3.07 -1.48
CA GLU A 69 -3.41 3.54 -1.22
C GLU A 69 -3.43 4.77 -0.30
N LEU A 70 -2.56 4.83 0.71
CA LEU A 70 -2.40 6.04 1.54
C LEU A 70 -1.96 7.26 0.71
N LYS A 71 -1.13 7.04 -0.32
CA LYS A 71 -0.74 8.09 -1.26
C LYS A 71 -1.94 8.56 -2.11
N ILE A 72 -2.79 7.64 -2.55
CA ILE A 72 -4.03 7.96 -3.28
C ILE A 72 -4.97 8.80 -2.40
N LEU A 73 -5.20 8.39 -1.14
CA LEU A 73 -6.01 9.16 -0.18
C LEU A 73 -5.51 10.60 -0.04
N ARG A 74 -4.20 10.78 0.10
CA ARG A 74 -3.57 12.10 0.19
C ARG A 74 -3.77 12.93 -1.08
N GLN A 75 -3.61 12.33 -2.26
CA GLN A 75 -3.80 13.01 -3.55
C GLN A 75 -5.25 13.46 -3.77
N LEU A 76 -6.22 12.68 -3.29
CA LEU A 76 -7.65 13.02 -3.33
C LEU A 76 -8.07 14.00 -2.21
N GLY A 77 -7.13 14.37 -1.33
CA GLY A 77 -7.37 15.29 -0.21
C GLY A 77 -8.31 14.71 0.84
N PHE A 78 -8.24 13.41 1.09
CA PHE A 78 -8.86 12.80 2.27
C PHE A 78 -7.95 12.97 3.48
N GLU A 79 -8.54 13.38 4.59
CA GLU A 79 -7.88 13.29 5.89
C GLU A 79 -8.02 11.86 6.42
N TYR A 80 -7.00 11.37 7.10
CA TYR A 80 -7.01 10.04 7.69
C TYR A 80 -6.16 9.95 8.96
N GLU A 81 -6.52 9.00 9.82
CA GLU A 81 -5.85 8.69 11.08
C GLU A 81 -5.29 7.26 10.99
N VAL A 82 -3.99 7.07 11.24
CA VAL A 82 -3.40 5.74 11.36
C VAL A 82 -3.69 5.21 12.76
N LEU A 83 -4.54 4.18 12.84
CA LEU A 83 -4.95 3.56 14.10
C LEU A 83 -3.93 2.52 14.58
N MET A 84 -3.25 1.85 13.64
CA MET A 84 -2.23 0.86 13.94
C MET A 84 -1.20 0.79 12.82
N GLU A 85 0.07 0.89 13.19
CA GLU A 85 1.20 0.68 12.28
C GLU A 85 1.47 -0.81 12.11
N ASP A 86 1.69 -1.25 10.87
CA ASP A 86 2.06 -2.63 10.52
C ASP A 86 1.15 -3.74 11.09
N VAL A 87 0.02 -3.96 10.42
CA VAL A 87 -0.92 -5.04 10.75
C VAL A 87 -0.25 -6.43 10.66
N CYS A 88 0.74 -6.59 9.78
CA CYS A 88 1.46 -7.86 9.59
C CYS A 88 2.41 -8.16 10.75
N PHE A 89 3.06 -7.15 11.34
CA PHE A 89 3.85 -7.30 12.56
C PHE A 89 2.97 -7.90 13.66
N LEU A 90 1.83 -7.30 13.99
CA LEU A 90 0.96 -7.79 15.08
C LEU A 90 0.51 -9.24 14.88
N LEU A 91 0.17 -9.65 13.66
CA LEU A 91 -0.25 -11.03 13.37
C LEU A 91 0.87 -12.06 13.62
N ARG A 92 2.12 -11.73 13.28
CA ARG A 92 3.28 -12.58 13.58
C ARG A 92 3.51 -12.73 15.09
N PHE A 93 3.39 -11.62 15.84
CA PHE A 93 3.49 -11.67 17.30
C PHE A 93 2.37 -12.51 17.93
N ARG A 94 1.17 -12.50 17.36
CA ARG A 94 0.04 -13.28 17.88
C ARG A 94 0.29 -14.79 17.77
N ASP A 95 0.88 -15.25 16.68
CA ASP A 95 1.14 -16.68 16.45
C ASP A 95 2.29 -17.23 17.32
N GLU A 96 3.28 -16.41 17.68
CA GLU A 96 4.37 -16.79 18.60
C GLU A 96 3.91 -17.00 20.05
N THR A 97 2.85 -16.30 20.49
CA THR A 97 2.28 -16.50 21.83
C THR A 97 1.56 -17.84 22.03
N ILE A 98 1.23 -18.57 20.96
CA ILE A 98 0.43 -19.80 21.04
C ILE A 98 1.31 -21.05 21.20
N THR A 99 2.62 -20.96 20.96
CA THR A 99 3.56 -22.09 21.05
C THR A 99 4.36 -22.17 22.35
N VAL A 100 4.02 -21.35 23.35
CA VAL A 100 4.59 -21.47 24.71
C VAL A 100 3.55 -22.07 25.65
N GLN A 101 3.42 -23.40 25.62
CA GLN A 101 2.83 -24.21 26.68
C GLN A 101 3.73 -25.41 26.99
#